data_AF-A0A5E9A942-F1
#
_entry.id   AF-A0A5E9A942-F1
#
_cell.length_a   1.000
_cell.length_b   1.000
_cell.length_c   1.000
_cell.angle_alpha   90.00
_cell.angle_beta   90.00
_cell.angle_gamma   90.00
#
_symmetry.space_group_name_H-M   'P 1'
#
loop_
_entity.id
_entity.type
_entity.pdbx_description
1 polymer ?
#
loop_
_entity_poly.entity_id
_entity_poly.type
_entity_poly.pdbx_seq_one_letter_code
_entity_poly.pdbx_strand_id
1 'polypeptide(L)' 'MQRKGMDMEKILIVGGSSGMGLALARRCLEEGAHVIIAGRSEAKLD' A
#
# COMPACT_ATOMS: atom_id res chain seq x y z
N MET A 1 -22.87 12.80 -15.71
CA MET A 1 -22.88 11.72 -14.70
C MET A 1 -21.45 11.29 -14.45
N GLN A 2 -20.75 11.89 -13.48
CA GLN A 2 -19.47 11.38 -13.00
C GLN A 2 -19.66 11.02 -11.53
N ARG A 3 -19.66 9.73 -11.22
CA ARG A 3 -19.50 9.27 -9.84
C ARG A 3 -18.07 9.64 -9.47
N LYS A 4 -17.89 10.74 -8.72
CA LYS A 4 -16.66 10.99 -7.99
C LYS A 4 -16.48 9.78 -7.08
N GLY A 5 -15.63 8.84 -7.50
CA GLY A 5 -15.29 7.67 -6.69
C GLY A 5 -14.79 8.18 -5.35
N MET A 6 -15.17 7.52 -4.27
CA MET A 6 -14.76 7.89 -2.93
C MET A 6 -13.22 8.01 -2.91
N ASP A 7 -12.69 9.20 -2.60
CA ASP A 7 -11.26 9.49 -2.60
C ASP A 7 -10.61 8.75 -1.41
N MET A 8 -10.36 7.44 -1.57
CA MET A 8 -9.63 6.63 -0.58
C MET A 8 -8.15 7.01 -0.65
N GLU A 9 -7.53 7.30 0.49
CA GLU A 9 -6.13 7.70 0.55
C GLU A 9 -5.24 6.59 -0.04
N LYS A 10 -4.45 6.93 -1.08
CA LYS A 10 -3.57 5.98 -1.76
C LYS A 10 -2.13 6.21 -1.31
N ILE A 11 -1.48 5.16 -0.82
CA ILE A 11 -0.13 5.22 -0.24
C ILE A 11 0.79 4.29 -1.01
N LEU A 12 1.90 4.83 -1.53
CA LEU A 12 2.98 4.05 -2.17
C LEU A 12 4.11 3.80 -1.15
N ILE A 13 4.45 2.54 -0.92
CA ILE A 13 5.54 2.13 -0.03
C ILE A 13 6.59 1.36 -0.84
N VAL A 14 7.75 1.98 -1.06
CA VAL A 14 8.92 1.30 -1.64
C VAL A 14 9.65 0.54 -0.54
N GLY A 15 9.97 -0.74 -0.80
CA GLY A 15 10.56 -1.64 0.21
C GLY A 15 9.54 -2.17 1.23
N GLY A 16 8.24 -2.09 0.93
CA GLY A 16 7.15 -2.51 1.81
C GLY A 16 6.97 -4.03 1.97
N SER A 17 7.76 -4.86 1.29
CA SER A 17 7.60 -6.32 1.31
C SER A 17 8.13 -7.01 2.56
N SER A 18 8.89 -6.33 3.42
CA SER A 18 9.43 -6.92 4.65
C SER A 18 9.78 -5.87 5.71
N GLY A 19 10.09 -6.32 6.92
CA GLY A 19 10.58 -5.47 8.01
C GLY A 19 9.65 -4.29 8.32
N MET A 20 10.24 -3.11 8.52
CA MET A 20 9.51 -1.89 8.88
C MET A 20 8.52 -1.43 7.79
N GLY A 21 8.87 -1.61 6.51
CA GLY A 21 7.99 -1.22 5.40
C GLY A 21 6.69 -2.03 5.39
N LEU A 22 6.77 -3.33 5.69
CA LEU A 22 5.58 -4.19 5.81
C LEU A 22 4.74 -3.83 7.04
N ALA A 23 5.39 -3.50 8.16
CA ALA A 23 4.69 -3.06 9.37
C ALA A 23 3.90 -1.77 9.11
N LEU A 24 4.52 -0.79 8.41
CA LEU A 24 3.84 0.43 7.98
C LEU A 24 2.68 0.13 7.03
N ALA A 25 2.88 -0.72 6.02
CA ALA A 25 1.84 -1.11 5.07
C ALA A 25 0.61 -1.68 5.77
N ARG A 26 0.82 -2.58 6.75
CA ARG A 26 -0.26 -3.15 7.56
C ARG A 26 -1.00 -2.09 8.35
N ARG A 27 -0.29 -1.18 9.02
CA ARG A 27 -0.91 -0.08 9.75
C ARG A 27 -1.75 0.82 8.85
N CYS A 28 -1.24 1.17 7.66
CA CYS A 28 -2.00 1.98 6.70
C CYS A 28 -3.28 1.26 6.23
N LEU A 29 -3.24 -0.06 6.02
CA LEU A 29 -4.42 -0.86 5.68
C LEU A 29 -5.45 -0.88 6.82
N GLU A 30 -5.01 -0.98 8.08
CA GLU A 30 -5.88 -0.93 9.26
C GLU A 30 -6.64 0.40 9.37
N GLU A 31 -6.03 1.51 8.94
CA GLU A 31 -6.66 2.83 8.89
C GLU A 31 -7.55 3.02 7.64
N GLY A 32 -7.69 2.00 6.78
CA GLY A 32 -8.56 2.01 5.61
C GLY A 32 -7.94 2.65 4.35
N ALA A 33 -6.62 2.86 4.34
CA ALA A 33 -5.93 3.36 3.15
C ALA A 33 -5.77 2.26 2.09
N HIS A 34 -5.67 2.69 0.83
CA HIS A 34 -5.26 1.82 -0.28
C HIS A 34 -3.72 1.84 -0.38
N VAL A 35 -3.08 0.73 -0.04
CA VAL A 35 -1.61 0.63 -0.04
C VAL A 35 -1.10 -0.09 -1.30
N ILE A 36 -0.09 0.51 -1.94
CA ILE A 36 0.66 -0.05 -3.06
C ILE A 36 2.09 -0.31 -2.58
N ILE A 37 2.58 -1.54 -2.69
CA ILE A 37 3.96 -1.88 -2.36
C ILE A 37 4.77 -1.97 -3.65
N ALA A 38 5.95 -1.35 -3.66
CA ALA A 38 6.91 -1.47 -4.75
C ALA A 38 8.25 -2.02 -4.24
N GLY A 39 8.91 -2.84 -5.05
CA GLY A 39 10.18 -3.47 -4.71
C GLY A 39 10.89 -4.00 -5.94
N ARG A 40 12.17 -4.33 -5.79
CA ARG A 40 13.02 -4.86 -6.87
C ARG A 40 12.94 -6.38 -7.03
N SER A 41 12.41 -7.06 -6.02
CA SER A 41 12.33 -8.53 -5.99
C SER A 41 10.87 -8.91 -6.08
N GLU A 42 10.45 -9.36 -7.26
CA GLU A 42 9.10 -9.87 -7.53
C GLU A 42 8.72 -11.00 -6.58
N ALA A 43 9.64 -11.93 -6.33
CA ALA A 43 9.45 -13.02 -5.36
C ALA A 43 9.18 -12.58 -3.90
N LYS A 44 9.40 -11.30 -3.55
CA LYS A 44 9.01 -10.73 -2.25
C LYS A 44 7.69 -9.95 -2.31
N LEU A 45 7.13 -9.73 -3.50
CA LEU A 45 5.89 -9.00 -3.75
C LEU A 45 4.71 -9.94 -4.03
N ASP A 46 4.99 -11.17 -4.48
CA ASP A 46 4.03 -12.28 -4.54
C ASP A 46 3.63 -12.79 -3.15
#